data_AF-A0AA35T6A8-F1
#
_entry.id   AF-A0AA35T6A8-F1
#
_cell.length_a   1.000
_cell.length_b   1.000
_cell.length_c   1.000
_cell.angle_alpha   90.00
_cell.angle_beta   90.00
_cell.angle_gamma   90.00
#
_symmetry.space_group_name_H-M   'P 1'
#
loop_
_entity.id
_entity.type
_entity.pdbx_description
1 polymer ?
#
loop_
_entity_poly.entity_id
_entity_poly.type
_entity_poly.pdbx_seq_one_letter_code
_entity_poly.pdbx_strand_id
1 'polypeptide(L)'
;MEKAELEEVAKGKEKMLAVKELETMDIPRLRKELKECQLEKSGIERLYQLKEEMAIVKEQEIAVKHKVLLDAQKQLATQTEEYLSLKEELKRKSAQIHSLKDDHRALETLKAEEIEMWESKFAAKDRQLLKEEEVVSETMRELSALQQKCSSLETQLAEKVNEIRNITDIKVAALNEEIRIKTGKLENLERMMATESQQLSKKKEALSKLREELSSLQQKCSSLETQLEKSERRNETLEAAEGANADMMTVKEATIAALTAELKEKDKFLQLSKNKVLEPLPSLLTCNLPLKWSNPMNMPLGMWAGQAVLLGGNIYVGGGGAEKNRGLLKFKMEGNVWTLISWPVENFGLAVVSDQLVAIGGAYKNSGAIDEVWVFNPATAAWLQPFPRMPTARSWASAIGFKRWVIVAGGSGKKCVEVLDTVTKEWYNAIALPRETARPSLTIDAGNPICGDGEIHDQHISSSAHS
;
A
#
# COMPACT_ATOMS: atom_id res chain seq x y z
N MET A 1 -47.97 -42.18 -93.80
CA MET A 1 -47.68 -42.53 -95.21
C MET A 1 -47.69 -44.04 -95.46
N GLU A 2 -47.30 -44.90 -94.51
CA GLU A 2 -47.31 -46.38 -94.69
C GLU A 2 -48.68 -47.01 -94.97
N LYS A 3 -49.79 -46.45 -94.48
CA LYS A 3 -51.12 -47.07 -94.62
C LYS A 3 -51.66 -47.04 -96.06
N ALA A 4 -51.32 -46.01 -96.83
CA ALA A 4 -51.78 -45.85 -98.21
C ALA A 4 -51.01 -46.76 -99.18
N GLU A 5 -49.69 -46.92 -98.97
CA GLU A 5 -48.85 -47.83 -99.76
C GLU A 5 -49.20 -49.30 -99.48
N LEU A 6 -49.56 -49.66 -98.24
CA LEU A 6 -50.05 -51.00 -97.89
C LEU A 6 -51.41 -51.33 -98.51
N GLU A 7 -52.32 -50.36 -98.65
CA GLU A 7 -53.62 -50.54 -99.31
C GLU A 7 -53.49 -50.80 -100.81
N GLU A 8 -52.49 -50.19 -101.47
CA GLU A 8 -52.21 -50.42 -102.89
C GLU A 8 -51.65 -51.82 -103.14
N VAL A 9 -50.75 -52.29 -102.27
CA VAL A 9 -50.23 -53.67 -102.28
C VAL A 9 -51.33 -54.70 -101.98
N ALA A 10 -52.27 -54.38 -101.09
CA ALA A 10 -53.43 -55.26 -100.80
C ALA A 10 -54.35 -55.43 -102.02
N LYS A 11 -54.64 -54.35 -102.77
CA LYS A 11 -55.38 -54.41 -104.04
C LYS A 11 -54.64 -55.23 -105.11
N GLY A 12 -53.30 -55.15 -105.15
CA GLY A 12 -52.48 -56.00 -106.02
C GLY A 12 -52.56 -57.49 -105.65
N LYS A 13 -52.67 -57.80 -104.35
CA LYS A 13 -52.76 -59.18 -103.83
C LYS A 13 -54.08 -59.86 -104.17
N GLU A 14 -55.20 -59.13 -104.15
CA GLU A 14 -56.50 -59.64 -104.63
C GLU A 14 -56.47 -60.00 -106.11
N LYS A 15 -55.84 -59.16 -106.95
CA LYS A 15 -55.63 -59.47 -108.38
C LYS A 15 -54.73 -60.69 -108.57
N MET A 16 -53.72 -60.86 -107.73
CA MET A 16 -52.84 -62.04 -107.75
C MET A 16 -53.57 -63.34 -107.39
N LEU A 17 -54.56 -63.27 -106.49
CA LEU A 17 -55.37 -64.42 -106.10
C LEU A 17 -56.27 -64.89 -107.26
N ALA A 18 -56.89 -63.94 -107.98
CA ALA A 18 -57.71 -64.22 -109.17
C ALA A 18 -56.90 -64.87 -110.32
N VAL A 19 -55.61 -64.54 -110.47
CA VAL A 19 -54.71 -65.19 -111.45
C VAL A 19 -54.31 -66.60 -111.01
N LYS A 20 -54.12 -66.84 -109.71
CA LYS A 20 -53.81 -68.18 -109.17
C LYS A 20 -54.99 -69.15 -109.28
N GLU A 21 -56.22 -68.64 -109.23
CA GLU A 21 -57.44 -69.40 -109.55
C GLU A 21 -57.55 -69.74 -111.04
N LEU A 22 -57.01 -68.91 -111.94
CA LEU A 22 -56.92 -69.19 -113.39
C LEU A 22 -55.80 -70.19 -113.74
N GLU A 23 -54.67 -70.17 -113.04
CA GLU A 23 -53.54 -71.11 -113.23
C GLU A 23 -53.85 -72.55 -112.76
N THR A 24 -54.91 -72.76 -111.99
CA THR A 24 -55.34 -74.08 -111.47
C THR A 24 -56.46 -74.73 -112.28
N MET A 25 -56.87 -74.11 -113.40
CA MET A 25 -57.88 -74.67 -114.32
C MET A 25 -57.29 -75.74 -115.25
N ASP A 26 -57.94 -76.90 -115.27
CA ASP A 26 -57.47 -78.12 -115.94
C ASP A 26 -57.50 -78.04 -117.49
N ILE A 27 -56.37 -78.34 -118.13
CA ILE A 27 -56.10 -78.20 -119.58
C ILE A 27 -57.13 -78.89 -120.51
N PRO A 28 -57.82 -79.98 -120.13
CA PRO A 28 -58.88 -80.57 -120.96
C PRO A 28 -60.18 -79.75 -121.03
N ARG A 29 -60.49 -78.94 -120.01
CA ARG A 29 -61.73 -78.12 -119.95
C ARG A 29 -61.62 -76.87 -120.83
N LEU A 30 -60.42 -76.29 -120.91
CA LEU A 30 -60.06 -75.21 -121.82
C LEU A 30 -60.17 -75.64 -123.30
N ARG A 31 -59.82 -76.88 -123.65
CA ARG A 31 -59.96 -77.38 -125.05
C ARG A 31 -61.41 -77.56 -125.50
N LYS A 32 -62.38 -77.67 -124.58
CA LYS A 32 -63.81 -77.81 -124.89
C LYS A 32 -64.46 -76.45 -125.12
N GLU A 33 -64.12 -75.44 -124.33
CA GLU A 33 -64.61 -74.07 -124.52
C GLU A 33 -63.92 -73.33 -125.68
N LEU A 34 -62.69 -73.73 -126.05
CA LEU A 34 -61.99 -73.20 -127.23
C LEU A 34 -62.62 -73.63 -128.59
N LYS A 35 -63.50 -74.64 -128.60
CA LYS A 35 -64.14 -75.15 -129.83
C LYS A 35 -65.53 -74.55 -130.10
N GLU A 36 -66.12 -73.84 -129.15
CA GLU A 36 -67.50 -73.33 -129.23
C GLU A 36 -67.62 -71.80 -129.07
N CYS A 37 -66.52 -71.06 -128.91
CA CYS A 37 -66.54 -69.59 -128.91
C CYS A 37 -65.34 -69.01 -129.68
N GLN A 38 -65.64 -68.27 -130.75
CA GLN A 38 -64.72 -67.44 -131.53
C GLN A 38 -64.18 -66.28 -130.67
N LEU A 39 -63.22 -66.56 -129.80
CA LEU A 39 -62.40 -65.55 -129.11
C LEU A 39 -60.97 -65.62 -129.67
N GLU A 40 -60.80 -65.01 -130.84
CA GLU A 40 -59.51 -64.77 -131.48
C GLU A 40 -58.63 -63.85 -130.60
N LYS A 41 -57.37 -64.26 -130.39
CA LYS A 41 -56.19 -63.49 -129.91
C LYS A 41 -56.23 -62.72 -128.58
N SER A 42 -57.39 -62.28 -128.08
CA SER A 42 -57.48 -61.35 -126.93
C SER A 42 -57.17 -61.96 -125.55
N GLY A 43 -57.37 -63.28 -125.37
CA GLY A 43 -57.14 -63.95 -124.08
C GLY A 43 -55.67 -64.21 -123.74
N ILE A 44 -54.82 -64.45 -124.75
CA ILE A 44 -53.38 -64.70 -124.56
C ILE A 44 -52.65 -63.38 -124.24
N GLU A 45 -52.99 -62.28 -124.91
CA GLU A 45 -52.43 -60.95 -124.61
C GLU A 45 -52.72 -60.52 -123.16
N ARG A 46 -53.92 -60.83 -122.65
CA ARG A 46 -54.30 -60.48 -121.26
C ARG A 46 -53.52 -61.25 -120.20
N LEU A 47 -53.14 -62.51 -120.47
CA LEU A 47 -52.28 -63.29 -119.58
C LEU A 47 -50.84 -62.79 -119.53
N TYR A 48 -50.27 -62.37 -120.67
CA TYR A 48 -48.94 -61.74 -120.69
C TYR A 48 -48.93 -60.43 -119.92
N GLN A 49 -49.99 -59.62 -120.08
CA GLN A 49 -50.14 -58.35 -119.37
C GLN A 49 -50.27 -58.54 -117.85
N LEU A 50 -51.04 -59.52 -117.40
CA LEU A 50 -51.15 -59.87 -115.97
C LEU A 50 -49.84 -60.40 -115.38
N LYS A 51 -49.04 -61.14 -116.16
CA LYS A 51 -47.72 -61.63 -115.71
C LYS A 51 -46.72 -60.48 -115.54
N GLU A 52 -46.78 -59.48 -116.41
CA GLU A 52 -45.96 -58.27 -116.33
C GLU A 52 -46.37 -57.40 -115.13
N GLU A 53 -47.69 -57.23 -114.90
CA GLU A 53 -48.22 -56.58 -113.70
C GLU A 53 -47.81 -57.33 -112.41
N MET A 54 -47.82 -58.66 -112.40
CA MET A 54 -47.34 -59.46 -111.27
C MET A 54 -45.85 -59.28 -110.98
N ALA A 55 -45.01 -59.11 -112.01
CA ALA A 55 -43.59 -58.86 -111.84
C ALA A 55 -43.37 -57.50 -111.16
N ILE A 56 -44.09 -56.47 -111.60
CA ILE A 56 -44.06 -55.12 -111.02
C ILE A 56 -44.49 -55.14 -109.55
N VAL A 57 -45.59 -55.82 -109.22
CA VAL A 57 -46.08 -55.90 -107.83
C VAL A 57 -45.09 -56.63 -106.90
N LYS A 58 -44.44 -57.71 -107.39
CA LYS A 58 -43.40 -58.41 -106.60
C LYS A 58 -42.17 -57.54 -106.38
N GLU A 59 -41.75 -56.78 -107.38
CA GLU A 59 -40.61 -55.87 -107.28
C GLU A 59 -40.90 -54.72 -106.30
N GLN A 60 -42.14 -54.18 -106.33
CA GLN A 60 -42.62 -53.21 -105.34
C GLN A 60 -42.66 -53.80 -103.92
N GLU A 61 -43.15 -55.04 -103.74
CA GLU A 61 -43.19 -55.70 -102.43
C GLU A 61 -41.78 -55.93 -101.87
N ILE A 62 -40.82 -56.33 -102.71
CA ILE A 62 -39.41 -56.48 -102.33
C ILE A 62 -38.81 -55.12 -101.95
N ALA A 63 -39.09 -54.05 -102.72
CA ALA A 63 -38.60 -52.71 -102.42
C ALA A 63 -39.13 -52.17 -101.08
N VAL A 64 -40.42 -52.38 -100.78
CA VAL A 64 -41.02 -51.99 -99.50
C VAL A 64 -40.38 -52.77 -98.34
N LYS A 65 -40.24 -54.09 -98.47
CA LYS A 65 -39.57 -54.91 -97.43
C LYS A 65 -38.13 -54.51 -97.21
N HIS A 66 -37.39 -54.19 -98.28
CA HIS A 66 -36.00 -53.75 -98.18
C HIS A 66 -35.88 -52.39 -97.48
N LYS A 67 -36.80 -51.46 -97.75
CA LYS A 67 -36.87 -50.16 -97.06
C LYS A 67 -37.15 -50.32 -95.57
N VAL A 68 -38.15 -51.13 -95.20
CA VAL A 68 -38.47 -51.44 -93.79
C VAL A 68 -37.29 -52.08 -93.08
N LEU A 69 -36.59 -53.01 -93.74
CA LEU A 69 -35.42 -53.69 -93.16
C LEU A 69 -34.23 -52.74 -93.00
N LEU A 70 -34.03 -51.81 -93.93
CA LEU A 70 -33.01 -50.78 -93.85
C LEU A 70 -33.30 -49.77 -92.73
N ASP A 71 -34.55 -49.36 -92.55
CA ASP A 71 -34.96 -48.46 -91.48
C ASP A 71 -34.84 -49.13 -90.11
N ALA A 72 -35.18 -50.42 -90.00
CA ALA A 72 -34.95 -51.21 -88.80
C ALA A 72 -33.45 -51.37 -88.47
N GLN A 73 -32.59 -51.56 -89.48
CA GLN A 73 -31.14 -51.60 -89.29
C GLN A 73 -30.58 -50.26 -88.80
N LYS A 74 -31.07 -49.14 -89.33
CA LYS A 74 -30.68 -47.80 -88.85
C LYS A 74 -31.12 -47.56 -87.41
N GLN A 75 -32.35 -47.98 -87.05
CA GLN A 75 -32.82 -47.92 -85.67
C GLN A 75 -31.99 -48.79 -84.74
N LEU A 76 -31.61 -49.99 -85.15
CA LEU A 76 -30.77 -50.87 -84.33
C LEU A 76 -29.35 -50.29 -84.17
N ALA A 77 -28.78 -49.70 -85.22
CA ALA A 77 -27.47 -49.06 -85.17
C ALA A 77 -27.47 -47.85 -84.20
N THR A 78 -28.48 -46.99 -84.30
CA THR A 78 -28.63 -45.84 -83.37
C THR A 78 -28.82 -46.29 -81.92
N GLN A 79 -29.66 -47.30 -81.67
CA GLN A 79 -29.81 -47.88 -80.32
C GLN A 79 -28.51 -48.51 -79.79
N THR A 80 -27.69 -49.10 -80.68
CA THR A 80 -26.40 -49.70 -80.30
C THR A 80 -25.38 -48.62 -79.92
N GLU A 81 -25.33 -47.50 -80.66
CA GLU A 81 -24.48 -46.35 -80.32
C GLU A 81 -24.91 -45.70 -78.99
N GLU A 82 -26.21 -45.51 -78.77
CA GLU A 82 -26.76 -45.02 -77.51
C GLU A 82 -26.39 -45.95 -76.33
N TYR A 83 -26.52 -47.27 -76.52
CA TYR A 83 -26.14 -48.25 -75.51
C TYR A 83 -24.63 -48.21 -75.18
N LEU A 84 -23.77 -48.10 -76.20
CA LEU A 84 -22.33 -47.99 -76.00
C LEU A 84 -21.96 -46.70 -75.27
N SER A 85 -22.60 -45.58 -75.61
CA SER A 85 -22.42 -44.29 -74.93
C SER A 85 -22.79 -44.38 -73.45
N LEU A 86 -23.97 -44.94 -73.13
CA LEU A 86 -24.42 -45.14 -71.74
C LEU A 86 -23.50 -46.09 -70.97
N LYS A 87 -22.96 -47.13 -71.62
CA LYS A 87 -22.01 -48.06 -71.00
C LYS A 87 -20.69 -47.37 -70.64
N GLU A 88 -20.19 -46.49 -71.50
CA GLU A 88 -19.01 -45.67 -71.19
C GLU A 88 -19.27 -44.69 -70.05
N GLU A 89 -20.45 -44.05 -70.04
CA GLU A 89 -20.84 -43.15 -68.96
C GLU A 89 -20.95 -43.88 -67.61
N LEU A 90 -21.57 -45.07 -67.59
CA LEU A 90 -21.64 -45.92 -66.41
C LEU A 90 -20.23 -46.29 -65.90
N LYS A 91 -19.30 -46.61 -66.80
CA LYS A 91 -17.91 -46.91 -66.45
C LYS A 91 -17.25 -45.70 -65.80
N ARG A 92 -17.41 -44.50 -66.36
CA ARG A 92 -16.90 -43.24 -65.80
C ARG A 92 -17.50 -42.96 -64.42
N LYS A 93 -18.82 -43.09 -64.26
CA LYS A 93 -19.50 -42.92 -62.97
C LYS A 93 -19.04 -43.95 -61.93
N SER A 94 -18.83 -45.20 -62.33
CA SER A 94 -18.32 -46.23 -61.41
C SER A 94 -16.91 -45.91 -60.91
N ALA A 95 -16.03 -45.40 -61.77
CA ALA A 95 -14.69 -44.98 -61.38
C ALA A 95 -14.73 -43.77 -60.43
N GLN A 96 -15.62 -42.82 -60.70
CA GLN A 96 -15.84 -41.66 -59.82
C GLN A 96 -16.31 -42.09 -58.41
N ILE A 97 -17.21 -43.07 -58.32
CA ILE A 97 -17.66 -43.63 -57.03
C ILE A 97 -16.52 -44.29 -56.26
N HIS A 98 -15.62 -45.02 -56.94
CA HIS A 98 -14.48 -45.65 -56.28
C HIS A 98 -13.50 -44.59 -55.73
N SER A 99 -13.18 -43.55 -56.51
CA SER A 99 -12.36 -42.43 -56.03
C SER A 99 -12.94 -41.77 -54.78
N LEU A 100 -14.25 -41.47 -54.78
CA LEU A 100 -14.91 -40.86 -53.63
C LEU A 100 -14.91 -41.76 -52.39
N LYS A 101 -14.96 -43.08 -52.55
CA LYS A 101 -14.85 -44.03 -51.43
C LYS A 101 -13.45 -44.04 -50.84
N ASP A 102 -12.42 -43.94 -51.66
CA ASP A 102 -11.03 -43.88 -51.18
C ASP A 102 -10.75 -42.55 -50.48
N ASP A 103 -11.26 -41.43 -51.01
CA ASP A 103 -11.23 -40.12 -50.35
C ASP A 103 -11.94 -40.15 -48.98
N HIS A 104 -13.09 -40.83 -48.89
CA HIS A 104 -13.83 -40.98 -47.63
C HIS A 104 -13.04 -41.76 -46.58
N ARG A 105 -12.39 -42.87 -46.96
CA ARG A 105 -11.52 -43.63 -46.04
C ARG A 105 -10.33 -42.80 -45.58
N ALA A 106 -9.72 -42.01 -46.47
CA ALA A 106 -8.62 -41.12 -46.10
C ALA A 106 -9.05 -40.04 -45.09
N LEU A 107 -10.28 -39.53 -45.21
CA LEU A 107 -10.85 -38.60 -44.24
C LEU A 107 -11.14 -39.28 -42.88
N GLU A 108 -11.58 -40.54 -42.87
CA GLU A 108 -11.79 -41.30 -41.63
C GLU A 108 -10.47 -41.57 -40.90
N THR A 109 -9.39 -41.91 -41.62
CA THR A 109 -8.07 -42.11 -41.01
C THR A 109 -7.51 -40.81 -40.44
N LEU A 110 -7.63 -39.69 -41.18
CA LEU A 110 -7.19 -38.38 -40.68
C LEU A 110 -7.94 -37.96 -39.42
N LYS A 111 -9.26 -38.20 -39.36
CA LYS A 111 -10.06 -37.95 -38.15
C LYS A 111 -9.61 -38.81 -36.97
N ALA A 112 -9.31 -40.08 -37.20
CA ALA A 112 -8.80 -40.97 -36.16
C ALA A 112 -7.43 -40.51 -35.62
N GLU A 113 -6.52 -40.12 -36.51
CA GLU A 113 -5.21 -39.57 -36.14
C GLU A 113 -5.33 -38.24 -35.37
N GLU A 114 -6.25 -37.35 -35.76
CA GLU A 114 -6.54 -36.13 -35.02
C GLU A 114 -7.08 -36.43 -33.62
N ILE A 115 -8.02 -37.38 -33.50
CA ILE A 115 -8.57 -37.80 -32.20
C ILE A 115 -7.45 -38.35 -31.30
N GLU A 116 -6.63 -39.27 -31.80
CA GLU A 116 -5.52 -39.86 -31.03
C GLU A 116 -4.51 -38.78 -30.58
N MET A 117 -4.21 -37.81 -31.46
CA MET A 117 -3.36 -36.67 -31.14
C MET A 117 -3.95 -35.83 -29.99
N TRP A 118 -5.24 -35.53 -30.05
CA TRP A 118 -5.93 -34.76 -29.01
C TRP A 118 -6.04 -35.54 -27.70
N GLU A 119 -6.36 -36.83 -27.73
CA GLU A 119 -6.38 -37.70 -26.55
C GLU A 119 -5.01 -37.74 -25.86
N SER A 120 -3.93 -37.85 -26.62
CA SER A 120 -2.56 -37.79 -26.11
C SER A 120 -2.24 -36.43 -25.46
N LYS A 121 -2.67 -35.33 -26.08
CA LYS A 121 -2.54 -33.96 -25.52
C LYS A 121 -3.33 -33.79 -24.22
N PHE A 122 -4.58 -34.27 -24.17
CA PHE A 122 -5.40 -34.23 -22.96
C PHE A 122 -4.76 -35.06 -21.83
N ALA A 123 -4.32 -36.29 -22.12
CA ALA A 123 -3.65 -37.13 -21.14
C ALA A 123 -2.34 -36.50 -20.62
N ALA A 124 -1.59 -35.80 -21.47
CA ALA A 124 -0.41 -35.05 -21.04
C ALA A 124 -0.78 -33.88 -20.13
N LYS A 125 -1.88 -33.18 -20.42
CA LYS A 125 -2.37 -32.07 -19.60
C LYS A 125 -2.91 -32.55 -18.25
N ASP A 126 -3.63 -33.66 -18.21
CA ASP A 126 -4.12 -34.28 -16.97
C ASP A 126 -2.95 -34.69 -16.07
N ARG A 127 -1.90 -35.31 -16.64
CA ARG A 127 -0.67 -35.62 -15.89
C ARG A 127 0.03 -34.37 -15.35
N GLN A 128 -0.03 -33.24 -16.07
CA GLN A 128 0.52 -31.97 -15.58
C GLN A 128 -0.32 -31.44 -14.41
N LEU A 129 -1.64 -31.43 -14.55
CA LEU A 129 -2.56 -30.97 -13.51
C LEU A 129 -2.41 -31.77 -12.22
N LEU A 130 -2.23 -33.10 -12.32
CA LEU A 130 -2.02 -33.96 -11.15
C LEU A 130 -0.74 -33.60 -10.38
N LYS A 131 0.34 -33.25 -11.09
CA LYS A 131 1.59 -32.77 -10.47
C LYS A 131 1.41 -31.42 -9.80
N GLU A 132 0.66 -30.51 -10.43
CA GLU A 132 0.34 -29.21 -9.86
C GLU A 132 -0.52 -29.37 -8.59
N GLU A 133 -1.49 -30.28 -8.59
CA GLU A 133 -2.33 -30.61 -7.42
C GLU A 133 -1.53 -31.22 -6.26
N GLU A 134 -0.54 -32.06 -6.55
CA GLU A 134 0.38 -32.61 -5.55
C GLU A 134 1.23 -31.52 -4.89
N VAL A 135 1.78 -30.58 -5.69
CA VAL A 135 2.51 -29.41 -5.18
C VAL A 135 1.60 -28.52 -4.34
N VAL A 136 0.36 -28.28 -4.78
CA VAL A 136 -0.63 -27.53 -3.99
C VAL A 136 -0.92 -28.22 -2.65
N SER A 137 -1.08 -29.55 -2.66
CA SER A 137 -1.32 -30.33 -1.44
C SER A 137 -0.15 -30.25 -0.47
N GLU A 138 1.09 -30.30 -0.97
CA GLU A 138 2.28 -30.19 -0.12
C GLU A 138 2.44 -28.79 0.46
N THR A 139 2.27 -27.75 -0.36
CA THR A 139 2.30 -26.36 0.12
C THR A 139 1.20 -26.07 1.15
N MET A 140 0.01 -26.67 1.02
CA MET A 140 -1.03 -26.59 2.04
C MET A 140 -0.63 -27.25 3.37
N ARG A 141 0.10 -28.38 3.34
CA ARG A 141 0.63 -29.01 4.56
C ARG A 141 1.68 -28.14 5.25
N GLU A 142 2.61 -27.57 4.48
CA GLU A 142 3.62 -26.65 5.01
C GLU A 142 2.97 -25.40 5.65
N LEU A 143 1.96 -24.84 5.00
CA LEU A 143 1.21 -23.69 5.52
C LEU A 143 0.51 -24.04 6.85
N SER A 144 -0.11 -25.21 6.93
CA SER A 144 -0.75 -25.69 8.17
C SER A 144 0.26 -25.87 9.31
N ALA A 145 1.45 -26.43 9.02
CA ALA A 145 2.52 -26.59 10.00
C ALA A 145 3.06 -25.23 10.50
N LEU A 146 3.23 -24.27 9.59
CA LEU A 146 3.62 -22.90 9.94
C LEU A 146 2.54 -22.21 10.79
N GLN A 147 1.27 -22.40 10.48
CA GLN A 147 0.16 -21.84 11.25
C GLN A 147 0.13 -22.39 12.69
N GLN A 148 0.36 -23.70 12.88
CA GLN A 148 0.49 -24.29 14.21
C GLN A 148 1.69 -23.71 14.98
N LYS A 149 2.83 -23.52 14.30
CA LYS A 149 4.02 -22.92 14.90
C LYS A 149 3.79 -21.47 15.32
N CYS A 150 3.10 -20.67 14.50
CA CYS A 150 2.71 -19.31 14.85
C CYS A 150 1.82 -19.27 16.10
N SER A 151 0.79 -20.13 16.16
CA SER A 151 -0.10 -20.22 17.33
C SER A 151 0.65 -20.63 18.62
N SER A 152 1.63 -21.54 18.51
CA SER A 152 2.49 -21.90 19.64
C SER A 152 3.35 -20.72 20.11
N LEU A 153 3.92 -19.94 19.18
CA LEU A 153 4.74 -18.77 19.52
C LEU A 153 3.91 -17.65 20.14
N GLU A 154 2.68 -17.43 19.67
CA GLU A 154 1.74 -16.47 20.27
C GLU A 154 1.42 -16.84 21.73
N THR A 155 1.23 -18.13 22.00
CA THR A 155 0.99 -18.63 23.37
C THR A 155 2.21 -18.38 24.26
N GLN A 156 3.43 -18.70 23.78
CA GLN A 156 4.66 -18.43 24.52
C GLN A 156 4.90 -16.93 24.76
N LEU A 157 4.56 -16.09 23.78
CA LEU A 157 4.65 -14.63 23.92
C LEU A 157 3.68 -14.12 24.98
N ALA A 158 2.45 -14.63 25.00
CA ALA A 158 1.45 -14.27 26.02
C ALA A 158 1.91 -14.66 27.44
N GLU A 159 2.50 -15.85 27.60
CA GLU A 159 3.10 -16.28 28.87
C GLU A 159 4.22 -15.35 29.32
N LYS A 160 5.15 -14.98 28.41
CA LYS A 160 6.25 -14.07 28.72
C LYS A 160 5.79 -12.65 29.05
N VAL A 161 4.75 -12.16 28.37
CA VAL A 161 4.13 -10.86 28.70
C VAL A 161 3.52 -10.88 30.11
N ASN A 162 2.86 -11.97 30.49
CA ASN A 162 2.30 -12.11 31.84
C ASN A 162 3.41 -12.21 32.91
N GLU A 163 4.51 -12.90 32.63
CA GLU A 163 5.68 -12.96 33.52
C GLU A 163 6.29 -11.58 33.75
N ILE A 164 6.49 -10.79 32.68
CA ILE A 164 6.99 -9.41 32.76
C ILE A 164 6.03 -8.53 33.56
N ARG A 165 4.72 -8.64 33.32
CA ARG A 165 3.70 -7.88 34.06
C ARG A 165 3.79 -8.17 35.56
N ASN A 166 3.83 -9.44 35.95
CA ASN A 166 3.94 -9.84 37.35
C ASN A 166 5.21 -9.28 38.02
N ILE A 167 6.37 -9.37 37.35
CA ILE A 167 7.63 -8.81 37.88
C ILE A 167 7.51 -7.29 38.05
N THR A 168 6.91 -6.62 37.08
CA THR A 168 6.74 -5.17 37.09
C THR A 168 5.82 -4.74 38.22
N ASP A 169 4.68 -5.41 38.40
CA ASP A 169 3.72 -5.12 39.47
C ASP A 169 4.35 -5.30 40.86
N ILE A 170 5.12 -6.37 41.05
CA ILE A 170 5.86 -6.60 42.30
C ILE A 170 6.88 -5.48 42.56
N LYS A 171 7.64 -5.07 41.53
CA LYS A 171 8.64 -4.00 41.67
C LYS A 171 8.01 -2.65 41.96
N VAL A 172 6.91 -2.32 41.28
CA VAL A 172 6.16 -1.08 41.49
C VAL A 172 5.57 -1.05 42.90
N ALA A 173 5.01 -2.17 43.38
CA ALA A 173 4.51 -2.28 44.75
C ALA A 173 5.62 -2.05 45.79
N ALA A 174 6.80 -2.67 45.60
CA ALA A 174 7.94 -2.49 46.49
C ALA A 174 8.45 -1.04 46.51
N LEU A 175 8.56 -0.39 45.35
CA LEU A 175 8.97 1.01 45.24
C LEU A 175 7.95 1.96 45.88
N ASN A 176 6.65 1.70 45.69
CA ASN A 176 5.60 2.50 46.32
C ASN A 176 5.64 2.43 47.85
N GLU A 177 5.94 1.25 48.41
CA GLU A 177 6.11 1.11 49.86
C GLU A 177 7.35 1.86 50.38
N GLU A 178 8.46 1.84 49.63
CA GLU A 178 9.65 2.62 49.98
C GLU A 178 9.38 4.13 49.94
N ILE A 179 8.66 4.59 48.91
CA ILE A 179 8.21 5.99 48.80
C ILE A 179 7.33 6.34 50.01
N ARG A 180 6.35 5.50 50.37
CA ARG A 180 5.48 5.72 51.54
C ARG A 180 6.27 5.91 52.83
N ILE A 181 7.26 5.05 53.07
CA ILE A 181 8.12 5.13 54.26
C ILE A 181 8.95 6.43 54.24
N LYS A 182 9.53 6.79 53.09
CA LYS A 182 10.34 8.01 52.95
C LYS A 182 9.50 9.28 53.13
N THR A 183 8.30 9.33 52.58
CA THR A 183 7.35 10.44 52.77
C THR A 183 6.99 10.62 54.25
N GLY A 184 6.69 9.53 54.96
CA GLY A 184 6.42 9.59 56.41
C GLY A 184 7.61 10.10 57.24
N LYS A 185 8.85 9.76 56.84
CA LYS A 185 10.06 10.34 57.46
C LYS A 185 10.20 11.83 57.19
N LEU A 186 9.91 12.27 55.96
CA LEU A 186 9.95 13.68 55.57
C LEU A 186 8.96 14.51 56.39
N GLU A 187 7.70 14.06 56.50
CA GLU A 187 6.66 14.74 57.29
C GLU A 187 7.05 14.86 58.78
N ASN A 188 7.71 13.84 59.35
CA ASN A 188 8.23 13.90 60.72
C ASN A 188 9.34 14.97 60.85
N LEU A 189 10.27 15.03 59.90
CA LEU A 189 11.34 16.04 59.89
C LEU A 189 10.78 17.46 59.72
N GLU A 190 9.78 17.65 58.87
CA GLU A 190 9.09 18.93 58.70
C GLU A 190 8.42 19.38 60.01
N ARG A 191 7.76 18.46 60.72
CA ARG A 191 7.21 18.74 62.06
C ARG A 191 8.29 19.12 63.07
N MET A 192 9.44 18.45 63.06
CA MET A 192 10.57 18.80 63.93
C MET A 192 11.11 20.19 63.60
N MET A 193 11.35 20.51 62.32
CA MET A 193 11.83 21.83 61.90
C MET A 193 10.85 22.95 62.25
N ALA A 194 9.55 22.71 62.12
CA ALA A 194 8.52 23.66 62.54
C ALA A 194 8.60 23.94 64.06
N THR A 195 8.83 22.89 64.85
CA THR A 195 8.99 23.01 66.31
C THR A 195 10.23 23.80 66.67
N GLU A 196 11.38 23.50 66.05
CA GLU A 196 12.63 24.25 66.26
C GLU A 196 12.51 25.71 65.83
N SER A 197 11.86 25.98 64.70
CA SER A 197 11.58 27.35 64.22
C SER A 197 10.74 28.13 65.22
N GLN A 198 9.73 27.50 65.82
CA GLN A 198 8.92 28.11 66.88
C GLN A 198 9.75 28.39 68.14
N GLN A 199 10.64 27.48 68.54
CA GLN A 199 11.57 27.71 69.66
C GLN A 199 12.54 28.86 69.37
N LEU A 200 13.06 28.96 68.15
CA LEU A 200 13.95 30.03 67.73
C LEU A 200 13.25 31.39 67.75
N SER A 201 11.98 31.44 67.32
CA SER A 201 11.14 32.64 67.40
C SER A 201 10.98 33.09 68.86
N LYS A 202 10.61 32.19 69.78
CA LYS A 202 10.50 32.50 71.22
C LYS A 202 11.82 33.01 71.79
N LYS A 203 12.96 32.40 71.41
CA LYS A 203 14.29 32.85 71.85
C LYS A 203 14.65 34.24 71.30
N LYS A 204 14.29 34.56 70.05
CA LYS A 204 14.48 35.90 69.46
C LYS A 204 13.69 36.95 70.23
N GLU A 205 12.45 36.64 70.61
CA GLU A 205 11.58 37.52 71.39
C GLU A 205 12.11 37.76 72.83
N ALA A 206 12.66 36.72 73.46
CA ALA A 206 13.34 36.88 74.75
C ALA A 206 14.60 37.75 74.63
N LEU A 207 15.37 37.58 73.55
CA LEU A 207 16.57 38.38 73.26
C LEU A 207 16.25 39.86 73.02
N SER A 208 15.10 40.18 72.39
CA SER A 208 14.70 41.58 72.19
C SER A 208 14.35 42.25 73.52
N LYS A 209 13.62 41.56 74.40
CA LYS A 209 13.33 42.05 75.76
C LYS A 209 14.61 42.32 76.55
N LEU A 210 15.56 41.38 76.52
CA LEU A 210 16.86 41.57 77.20
C LEU A 210 17.65 42.77 76.64
N ARG A 211 17.56 43.03 75.33
CA ARG A 211 18.19 44.20 74.70
C ARG A 211 17.55 45.51 75.15
N GLU A 212 16.23 45.55 75.29
CA GLU A 212 15.51 46.71 75.82
C GLU A 212 15.91 46.98 77.28
N GLU A 213 15.98 45.93 78.10
CA GLU A 213 16.45 46.03 79.49
C GLU A 213 17.90 46.55 79.56
N LEU A 214 18.80 46.00 78.74
CA LEU A 214 20.20 46.43 78.67
C LEU A 214 20.32 47.90 78.25
N SER A 215 19.52 48.33 77.27
CA SER A 215 19.47 49.73 76.84
C SER A 215 18.99 50.66 77.97
N SER A 216 17.98 50.24 78.72
CA SER A 216 17.48 50.99 79.88
C SER A 216 18.54 51.13 80.99
N LEU A 217 19.31 50.06 81.22
CA LEU A 217 20.40 50.05 82.18
C LEU A 217 21.56 50.93 81.72
N GLN A 218 21.93 50.88 80.44
CA GLN A 218 22.93 51.78 79.86
C GLN A 218 22.53 53.26 80.03
N GLN A 219 21.26 53.60 79.79
CA GLN A 219 20.76 54.95 80.08
C GLN A 219 20.90 55.31 81.56
N LYS A 220 20.55 54.41 82.48
CA LYS A 220 20.75 54.65 83.93
C LYS A 220 22.21 54.85 84.29
N CYS A 221 23.12 54.03 83.77
CA CYS A 221 24.56 54.21 83.99
C CYS A 221 25.04 55.58 83.48
N SER A 222 24.66 55.98 82.26
CA SER A 222 25.04 57.32 81.74
C SER A 222 24.49 58.47 82.59
N SER A 223 23.29 58.31 83.16
CA SER A 223 22.71 59.28 84.10
C SER A 223 23.51 59.35 85.40
N LEU A 224 23.91 58.20 85.95
CA LEU A 224 24.71 58.12 87.16
C LEU A 224 26.13 58.67 86.94
N GLU A 225 26.75 58.39 85.80
CA GLU A 225 28.03 58.98 85.39
C GLU A 225 27.94 60.51 85.34
N THR A 226 26.87 61.05 84.74
CA THR A 226 26.63 62.51 84.69
C THR A 226 26.42 63.10 86.09
N GLN A 227 25.77 62.36 87.00
CA GLN A 227 25.60 62.77 88.40
C GLN A 227 26.93 62.72 89.16
N LEU A 228 27.76 61.70 88.91
CA LEU A 228 29.08 61.54 89.48
C LEU A 228 30.00 62.68 89.05
N GLU A 229 30.09 63.00 87.76
CA GLU A 229 30.85 64.15 87.24
C GLU A 229 30.41 65.48 87.89
N LYS A 230 29.10 65.68 88.08
CA LYS A 230 28.58 66.86 88.78
C LYS A 230 29.00 66.89 90.25
N SER A 231 29.06 65.73 90.91
CA SER A 231 29.50 65.62 92.30
C SER A 231 31.02 65.80 92.45
N GLU A 232 31.81 65.29 91.51
CA GLU A 232 33.26 65.48 91.45
C GLU A 232 33.62 66.95 91.23
N ARG A 233 32.96 67.65 90.30
CA ARG A 233 33.11 69.11 90.15
C ARG A 233 32.70 69.88 91.41
N ARG A 234 31.73 69.37 92.16
CA ARG A 234 31.34 69.92 93.48
C ARG A 234 32.44 69.69 94.53
N ASN A 235 33.08 68.53 94.50
CA ASN A 235 34.22 68.23 95.35
C ASN A 235 35.45 69.06 94.97
N GLU A 236 35.77 69.24 93.70
CA GLU A 236 36.88 70.11 93.25
C GLU A 236 36.65 71.58 93.66
N THR A 237 35.39 72.04 93.66
CA THR A 237 35.03 73.38 94.16
C THR A 237 35.04 73.48 95.69
N LEU A 238 34.85 72.37 96.41
CA LEU A 238 35.04 72.26 97.86
C LEU A 238 36.52 72.13 98.25
N GLU A 239 37.34 71.40 97.48
CA GLU A 239 38.79 71.31 97.64
C GLU A 239 39.49 72.64 97.33
N ALA A 240 38.94 73.46 96.42
CA ALA A 240 39.36 74.85 96.23
C ALA A 240 38.95 75.77 97.40
N ALA A 241 38.03 75.33 98.28
CA ALA A 241 37.53 76.08 99.43
C ALA A 241 38.15 75.66 100.78
N GLU A 242 38.86 74.54 100.85
CA GLU A 242 39.44 74.04 102.10
C GLU A 242 40.92 73.70 101.97
N GLY A 243 41.75 74.72 102.18
CA GLY A 243 43.08 74.52 102.74
C GLY A 243 42.97 74.15 104.21
N ALA A 244 42.68 72.89 104.54
CA ALA A 244 43.06 72.26 105.80
C ALA A 244 42.74 70.75 105.83
N ASN A 245 43.82 69.99 106.01
CA ASN A 245 43.92 68.76 106.79
C ASN A 245 43.69 67.38 106.13
N ALA A 246 44.80 66.63 106.20
CA ALA A 246 45.02 65.19 106.23
C ALA A 246 43.81 64.24 106.25
N ASP A 247 43.68 63.41 105.22
CA ASP A 247 43.96 61.95 105.27
C ASP A 247 43.44 61.26 104.00
N MET A 248 44.33 61.08 103.01
CA MET A 248 44.00 60.42 101.73
C MET A 248 45.00 59.28 101.45
N MET A 249 44.97 58.25 102.29
CA MET A 249 45.81 57.05 102.15
C MET A 249 45.06 55.72 102.35
N THR A 250 43.73 55.69 102.18
CA THR A 250 42.93 54.45 102.24
C THR A 250 42.00 54.22 101.04
N VAL A 251 41.89 55.19 100.12
CA VAL A 251 40.99 55.08 98.95
C VAL A 251 41.71 54.53 97.70
N LYS A 252 43.05 54.63 97.63
CA LYS A 252 43.83 54.19 96.44
C LYS A 252 43.89 52.67 96.25
N GLU A 253 43.72 51.87 97.32
CA GLU A 253 43.82 50.40 97.23
C GLU A 253 42.49 49.72 96.84
N ALA A 254 41.34 50.37 97.05
CA ALA A 254 40.03 49.83 96.65
C ALA A 254 39.73 50.03 95.15
N THR A 255 40.19 51.13 94.56
CA THR A 255 39.93 51.48 93.15
C THR A 255 40.72 50.60 92.18
N ILE A 256 41.91 50.13 92.57
CA ILE A 256 42.73 49.22 91.75
C ILE A 256 42.13 47.80 91.73
N ALA A 257 41.50 47.36 92.82
CA ALA A 257 40.84 46.05 92.89
C ALA A 257 39.56 45.97 92.02
N ALA A 258 38.81 47.07 91.89
CA ALA A 258 37.62 47.14 91.04
C ALA A 258 37.95 47.10 89.53
N LEU A 259 39.00 47.83 89.11
CA LEU A 259 39.44 47.87 87.71
C LEU A 259 40.04 46.54 87.23
N THR A 260 40.57 45.72 88.15
CA THR A 260 41.12 44.40 87.81
C THR A 260 40.04 43.32 87.65
N ALA A 261 38.81 43.58 88.14
CA ALA A 261 37.66 42.69 87.99
C ALA A 261 36.91 42.92 86.67
N GLU A 262 36.78 44.17 86.22
CA GLU A 262 36.12 44.52 84.93
C GLU A 262 36.93 44.08 83.70
N LEU A 263 38.27 44.02 83.81
CA LEU A 263 39.13 43.50 82.75
C LEU A 263 38.96 41.99 82.51
N LYS A 264 38.54 41.23 83.54
CA LYS A 264 38.25 39.78 83.44
C LYS A 264 36.92 39.48 82.77
N GLU A 265 35.97 40.42 82.76
CA GLU A 265 34.67 40.25 82.09
C GLU A 265 34.76 40.54 80.58
N LYS A 266 35.63 41.48 80.18
CA LYS A 266 35.91 41.78 78.77
C LYS A 266 36.54 40.61 78.00
N ASP A 267 37.44 39.84 78.63
CA ASP A 267 38.07 38.67 78.01
C ASP A 267 37.08 37.52 77.78
N LYS A 268 36.01 37.42 78.60
CA LYS A 268 34.94 36.43 78.45
C LYS A 268 34.02 36.75 77.26
N PHE A 269 33.88 38.03 76.92
CA PHE A 269 33.09 38.50 75.79
C PHE A 269 33.80 38.32 74.44
N LEU A 270 35.14 38.38 74.43
CA LEU A 270 35.96 38.20 73.22
C LEU A 270 36.02 36.74 72.73
N GLN A 271 35.72 35.75 73.59
CA GLN A 271 35.65 34.35 73.20
C GLN A 271 34.29 33.93 72.60
N LEU A 272 33.19 34.65 72.90
CA LEU A 272 31.86 34.33 72.38
C LEU A 272 31.64 34.77 70.92
N SER A 273 32.41 35.75 70.43
CA SER A 273 32.26 36.29 69.08
C SER A 273 32.93 35.46 67.98
N LYS A 274 33.77 34.48 68.34
CA LYS A 274 34.51 33.64 67.37
C LYS A 274 33.78 32.38 66.89
N ASN A 275 32.62 32.04 67.47
CA ASN A 275 31.88 30.82 67.09
C ASN A 275 30.49 31.14 66.53
N LYS A 276 30.43 31.46 65.22
CA LYS A 276 29.25 31.17 64.38
C LYS A 276 29.63 31.30 62.90
N VAL A 277 30.02 30.17 62.32
CA VAL A 277 30.09 29.98 60.88
C VAL A 277 28.65 29.94 60.36
N LEU A 278 28.30 30.86 59.47
CA LEU A 278 27.07 30.82 58.69
C LEU A 278 27.33 29.92 57.47
N GLU A 279 26.62 28.80 57.37
CA GLU A 279 26.64 27.96 56.16
C GLU A 279 25.88 28.65 55.01
N PRO A 280 26.37 28.58 53.76
CA PRO A 280 25.67 29.13 52.61
C PRO A 280 24.52 28.22 52.15
N LEU A 281 23.48 28.85 51.57
CA LEU A 281 22.34 28.17 50.94
C LEU A 281 22.79 27.13 49.89
N PRO A 282 22.05 26.01 49.74
CA PRO A 282 22.38 24.99 48.76
C PRO A 282 22.24 25.55 47.34
N SER A 283 23.30 25.40 46.56
CA SER A 283 23.35 25.72 45.14
C SER A 283 22.33 24.88 44.35
N LEU A 284 21.57 25.54 43.47
CA LEU A 284 20.79 24.92 42.41
C LEU A 284 21.65 23.85 41.72
N LEU A 285 21.15 22.61 41.67
CA LEU A 285 21.76 21.52 40.91
C LEU A 285 21.82 21.92 39.44
N THR A 286 22.97 22.42 39.01
CA THR A 286 23.37 22.36 37.61
C THR A 286 23.62 20.87 37.32
N CYS A 287 22.67 20.24 36.63
CA CYS A 287 22.88 18.93 36.04
C CYS A 287 23.93 19.08 34.93
N ASN A 288 25.20 19.00 35.31
CA ASN A 288 26.32 18.93 34.39
C ASN A 288 26.29 17.53 33.78
N LEU A 289 25.41 17.29 32.81
CA LEU A 289 25.42 16.07 32.00
C LEU A 289 26.64 16.19 31.08
N PRO A 290 27.71 15.38 31.27
CA PRO A 290 28.85 15.43 30.37
C PRO A 290 28.44 14.81 29.03
N LEU A 291 27.85 15.63 28.16
CA LEU A 291 27.52 15.24 26.80
C LEU A 291 28.81 15.12 26.02
N LYS A 292 29.12 13.90 25.56
CA LYS A 292 30.21 13.64 24.62
C LYS A 292 29.60 13.34 23.26
N TRP A 293 30.03 14.09 22.25
CA TRP A 293 29.75 13.72 20.87
C TRP A 293 30.39 12.36 20.58
N SER A 294 29.60 11.45 20.06
CA SER A 294 30.05 10.17 19.53
C SER A 294 29.42 10.00 18.15
N ASN A 295 30.13 9.34 17.24
CA ASN A 295 29.59 9.00 15.91
C ASN A 295 29.19 7.53 15.91
N PRO A 296 27.93 7.18 16.24
CA PRO A 296 27.52 5.79 16.34
C PRO A 296 27.55 5.09 14.98
N MET A 297 27.07 5.74 13.90
CA MET A 297 27.19 5.26 12.52
C MET A 297 26.66 6.33 11.56
N ASN A 298 27.33 6.53 10.41
CA ASN A 298 26.85 7.45 9.39
C ASN A 298 25.53 6.94 8.78
N MET A 299 24.60 7.86 8.53
CA MET A 299 23.38 7.57 7.76
C MET A 299 23.76 7.07 6.37
N PRO A 300 23.13 5.99 5.85
CA PRO A 300 23.52 5.37 4.57
C PRO A 300 23.20 6.25 3.35
N LEU A 301 22.41 7.30 3.54
CA LEU A 301 22.01 8.25 2.52
C LEU A 301 22.25 9.67 3.02
N GLY A 302 22.83 10.54 2.20
CA GLY A 302 22.91 11.97 2.51
C GLY A 302 21.54 12.63 2.42
N MET A 303 21.09 13.28 3.49
CA MET A 303 19.84 14.03 3.53
C MET A 303 20.10 15.42 4.11
N TRP A 304 19.59 16.45 3.42
CA TRP A 304 19.64 17.82 3.89
C TRP A 304 18.23 18.30 4.26
N ALA A 305 18.14 19.15 5.28
CA ALA A 305 16.88 19.66 5.82
C ALA A 305 15.85 18.57 6.23
N GLY A 306 16.36 17.41 6.68
CA GLY A 306 15.54 16.34 7.25
C GLY A 306 15.03 16.67 8.65
N GLN A 307 13.92 16.05 9.01
CA GLN A 307 13.31 16.04 10.34
C GLN A 307 13.52 14.67 10.98
N ALA A 308 13.70 14.65 12.30
CA ALA A 308 13.90 13.42 13.06
C ALA A 308 12.85 13.31 14.17
N VAL A 309 12.22 12.14 14.30
CA VAL A 309 11.23 11.84 15.35
C VAL A 309 11.51 10.51 16.02
N LEU A 310 11.14 10.38 17.29
CA LEU A 310 11.27 9.16 18.06
C LEU A 310 9.93 8.43 18.13
N LEU A 311 9.89 7.15 17.74
CA LEU A 311 8.71 6.30 17.86
C LEU A 311 9.10 4.87 18.23
N GLY A 312 8.52 4.35 19.32
CA GLY A 312 8.73 2.96 19.75
C GLY A 312 10.21 2.59 19.92
N GLY A 313 11.02 3.51 20.46
CA GLY A 313 12.47 3.32 20.65
C GLY A 313 13.32 3.38 19.37
N ASN A 314 12.74 3.75 18.22
CA ASN A 314 13.46 3.95 16.96
C ASN A 314 13.43 5.42 16.56
N ILE A 315 14.50 5.88 15.91
CA ILE A 315 14.59 7.22 15.35
C ILE A 315 14.19 7.14 13.87
N TYR A 316 13.26 7.99 13.45
CA TYR A 316 12.83 8.10 12.06
C TYR A 316 13.30 9.43 11.50
N VAL A 317 14.03 9.41 10.39
CA VAL A 317 14.60 10.59 9.74
C VAL A 317 14.06 10.71 8.31
N GLY A 318 13.42 11.82 7.98
CA GLY A 318 12.77 12.00 6.68
C GLY A 318 12.39 13.45 6.43
N GLY A 319 11.71 13.72 5.31
CA GLY A 319 11.20 15.06 5.03
C GLY A 319 12.22 16.04 4.43
N GLY A 320 13.49 15.63 4.31
CA GLY A 320 14.54 16.39 3.62
C GLY A 320 14.71 15.99 2.16
N GLY A 321 15.62 16.69 1.46
CA GLY A 321 16.05 16.32 0.11
C GLY A 321 17.25 15.35 0.15
N ALA A 322 17.36 14.46 -0.84
CA ALA A 322 18.47 13.51 -0.98
C ALA A 322 18.83 13.25 -2.45
N GLU A 323 20.10 12.93 -2.74
CA GLU A 323 20.61 12.76 -4.11
C GLU A 323 20.15 11.46 -4.81
N LYS A 324 19.97 10.37 -4.05
CA LYS A 324 19.63 9.05 -4.59
C LYS A 324 18.56 8.38 -3.72
N ASN A 325 17.33 8.43 -4.21
CA ASN A 325 16.14 7.81 -3.64
C ASN A 325 15.56 8.50 -2.40
N ARG A 326 14.24 8.66 -2.46
CA ARG A 326 13.40 9.44 -1.55
C ARG A 326 12.92 8.49 -0.47
N GLY A 327 13.14 8.85 0.78
CA GLY A 327 12.87 7.88 1.82
C GLY A 327 12.81 8.46 3.20
N LEU A 328 12.03 7.77 4.00
CA LEU A 328 12.08 7.82 5.44
C LEU A 328 13.10 6.76 5.88
N LEU A 329 14.06 7.14 6.70
CA LEU A 329 15.06 6.24 7.26
C LEU A 329 14.66 5.92 8.70
N LYS A 330 14.64 4.64 9.05
CA LYS A 330 14.46 4.19 10.43
C LYS A 330 15.81 3.76 10.97
N PHE A 331 16.16 4.25 12.15
CA PHE A 331 17.34 3.87 12.91
C PHE A 331 16.92 3.14 14.18
N LYS A 332 17.36 1.88 14.30
CA LYS A 332 17.24 1.11 15.54
C LYS A 332 18.46 1.37 16.40
N MET A 333 18.25 2.01 17.56
CA MET A 333 19.34 2.31 18.51
C MET A 333 20.00 1.02 19.02
N GLU A 334 19.19 -0.01 19.29
CA GLU A 334 19.67 -1.34 19.63
C GLU A 334 20.23 -2.03 18.37
N GLY A 335 21.55 -2.27 18.36
CA GLY A 335 22.25 -2.88 17.22
C GLY A 335 22.73 -1.89 16.16
N ASN A 336 22.39 -0.60 16.26
CA ASN A 336 22.93 0.48 15.42
C ASN A 336 22.66 0.24 13.92
N VAL A 337 21.41 -0.05 13.58
CA VAL A 337 21.00 -0.46 12.23
C VAL A 337 20.09 0.58 11.58
N TRP A 338 20.44 0.97 10.35
CA TRP A 338 19.61 1.80 9.48
C TRP A 338 18.75 0.94 8.54
N THR A 339 17.49 1.31 8.35
CA THR A 339 16.56 0.68 7.42
C THR A 339 15.88 1.74 6.58
N LEU A 340 15.91 1.57 5.25
CA LEU A 340 15.21 2.46 4.33
C LEU A 340 13.73 2.08 4.24
N ILE A 341 12.85 3.04 4.48
CA ILE A 341 11.41 2.94 4.25
C ILE A 341 11.10 3.76 2.99
N SER A 342 10.68 3.08 1.93
CA SER A 342 10.40 3.71 0.64
C SER A 342 9.27 4.72 0.75
N TRP A 343 9.48 5.93 0.23
CA TRP A 343 8.49 7.00 0.25
C TRP A 343 8.68 7.97 -0.92
N PRO A 344 7.65 8.24 -1.76
CA PRO A 344 7.84 8.98 -3.02
C PRO A 344 7.85 10.51 -2.87
N VAL A 345 7.47 11.04 -1.69
CA VAL A 345 7.34 12.48 -1.43
C VAL A 345 8.59 13.02 -0.74
N GLU A 346 9.05 14.19 -1.16
CA GLU A 346 10.15 14.95 -0.53
C GLU A 346 9.60 16.14 0.27
N ASN A 347 10.42 16.75 1.13
CA ASN A 347 10.12 18.05 1.74
C ASN A 347 8.87 18.07 2.64
N PHE A 348 8.46 16.92 3.17
CA PHE A 348 7.29 16.75 4.03
C PHE A 348 7.63 17.03 5.50
N GLY A 349 6.65 17.46 6.27
CA GLY A 349 6.74 17.50 7.74
C GLY A 349 6.58 16.10 8.32
N LEU A 350 7.35 15.77 9.35
CA LEU A 350 7.33 14.48 10.02
C LEU A 350 6.97 14.66 11.49
N ALA A 351 5.91 13.99 11.95
CA ALA A 351 5.43 14.07 13.32
C ALA A 351 5.08 12.69 13.88
N VAL A 352 5.01 12.60 15.21
CA VAL A 352 4.45 11.45 15.92
C VAL A 352 3.25 11.91 16.73
N VAL A 353 2.09 11.31 16.49
CA VAL A 353 0.84 11.61 17.22
C VAL A 353 0.15 10.31 17.59
N SER A 354 -0.28 10.18 18.85
CA SER A 354 -0.95 8.96 19.34
C SER A 354 -0.20 7.67 18.97
N ASP A 355 1.13 7.67 19.15
CA ASP A 355 2.04 6.57 18.79
C ASP A 355 2.03 6.15 17.31
N GLN A 356 1.62 7.04 16.42
CA GLN A 356 1.65 6.85 14.97
C GLN A 356 2.58 7.86 14.31
N LEU A 357 3.34 7.38 13.32
CA LEU A 357 4.21 8.23 12.51
C LEU A 357 3.40 8.86 11.37
N VAL A 358 3.47 10.18 11.25
CA VAL A 358 2.69 10.96 10.29
C VAL A 358 3.60 11.80 9.41
N ALA A 359 3.47 11.66 8.10
CA ALA A 359 4.09 12.50 7.08
C ALA A 359 3.06 13.46 6.49
N ILE A 360 3.42 14.74 6.38
CA ILE A 360 2.47 15.82 6.12
C ILE A 360 2.98 16.75 5.02
N GLY A 361 2.16 16.94 3.99
CA GLY A 361 2.50 17.76 2.84
C GLY A 361 3.72 17.22 2.09
N GLY A 362 4.58 18.13 1.64
CA GLY A 362 5.76 17.84 0.84
C GLY A 362 5.54 18.13 -0.64
N ALA A 363 6.33 17.49 -1.50
CA ALA A 363 6.22 17.61 -2.95
C ALA A 363 6.60 16.30 -3.65
N TYR A 364 5.84 15.92 -4.68
CA TYR A 364 6.24 14.87 -5.62
C TYR A 364 7.31 15.39 -6.59
N LYS A 365 8.00 14.47 -7.29
CA LYS A 365 9.00 14.84 -8.28
C LYS A 365 8.33 15.68 -9.36
N ASN A 366 8.90 16.83 -9.69
CA ASN A 366 8.39 17.72 -10.74
C ASN A 366 6.93 18.17 -10.52
N SER A 367 6.45 18.16 -9.28
CA SER A 367 5.11 18.61 -8.89
C SER A 367 5.21 19.77 -7.89
N GLY A 368 4.12 20.52 -7.74
CA GLY A 368 3.97 21.50 -6.67
C GLY A 368 3.84 20.86 -5.28
N ALA A 369 3.77 21.73 -4.28
CA ALA A 369 3.49 21.33 -2.91
C ALA A 369 2.14 20.61 -2.79
N ILE A 370 2.04 19.63 -1.89
CA ILE A 370 0.81 18.85 -1.64
C ILE A 370 0.24 19.13 -0.26
N ASP A 371 -1.04 18.79 -0.07
CA ASP A 371 -1.82 18.98 1.15
C ASP A 371 -2.11 17.67 1.89
N GLU A 372 -1.48 16.58 1.49
CA GLU A 372 -1.83 15.24 1.96
C GLU A 372 -1.25 14.91 3.33
N VAL A 373 -1.97 14.08 4.08
CA VAL A 373 -1.57 13.60 5.41
C VAL A 373 -1.53 12.09 5.40
N TRP A 374 -0.36 11.53 5.64
CA TRP A 374 -0.09 10.10 5.54
C TRP A 374 0.36 9.55 6.88
N VAL A 375 -0.17 8.40 7.28
CA VAL A 375 0.16 7.69 8.50
C VAL A 375 0.85 6.37 8.14
N PHE A 376 2.03 6.14 8.69
CA PHE A 376 2.76 4.90 8.45
C PHE A 376 2.22 3.79 9.37
N ASN A 377 1.78 2.68 8.75
CA ASN A 377 1.44 1.46 9.45
C ASN A 377 2.68 0.54 9.50
N PRO A 378 3.35 0.38 10.65
CA PRO A 378 4.54 -0.45 10.76
C PRO A 378 4.26 -1.95 10.57
N ALA A 379 3.03 -2.41 10.81
CA ALA A 379 2.67 -3.83 10.69
C ALA A 379 2.60 -4.28 9.22
N THR A 380 2.14 -3.39 8.33
CA THR A 380 1.99 -3.69 6.90
C THR A 380 3.05 -3.01 6.03
N ALA A 381 3.97 -2.24 6.65
CA ALA A 381 4.92 -1.37 5.98
C ALA A 381 4.30 -0.46 4.90
N ALA A 382 3.05 -0.03 5.13
CA ALA A 382 2.25 0.73 4.18
C ALA A 382 1.87 2.10 4.75
N TRP A 383 1.61 3.05 3.86
CA TRP A 383 1.13 4.38 4.24
C TRP A 383 -0.37 4.48 3.99
N LEU A 384 -1.08 5.01 4.97
CA LEU A 384 -2.53 5.17 4.98
C LEU A 384 -2.90 6.66 5.05
N GLN A 385 -4.09 7.05 4.60
CA GLN A 385 -4.59 8.43 4.73
C GLN A 385 -5.86 8.48 5.58
N PRO A 386 -5.76 8.24 6.91
CA PRO A 386 -6.94 8.24 7.78
C PRO A 386 -7.47 9.65 8.11
N PHE A 387 -6.70 10.70 7.78
CA PHE A 387 -6.95 12.10 8.12
C PHE A 387 -7.32 12.93 6.88
N PRO A 388 -8.09 14.01 7.04
CA PRO A 388 -8.41 14.93 5.95
C PRO A 388 -7.16 15.67 5.44
N ARG A 389 -7.21 16.09 4.18
CA ARG A 389 -6.19 16.97 3.57
C ARG A 389 -6.09 18.30 4.34
N MET A 390 -4.87 18.84 4.39
CA MET A 390 -4.60 20.18 4.93
C MET A 390 -5.35 21.25 4.14
N PRO A 391 -5.82 22.34 4.78
CA PRO A 391 -6.41 23.46 4.05
C PRO A 391 -5.41 24.15 3.12
N THR A 392 -4.12 24.13 3.47
CA THR A 392 -3.04 24.70 2.66
C THR A 392 -2.03 23.64 2.25
N ALA A 393 -1.80 23.49 0.94
CA ALA A 393 -0.70 22.67 0.41
C ALA A 393 0.67 23.30 0.72
N ARG A 394 1.61 22.51 1.26
CA ARG A 394 2.89 23.01 1.79
C ARG A 394 4.03 22.04 1.54
N SER A 395 5.19 22.57 1.15
CA SER A 395 6.48 21.88 1.20
C SER A 395 7.42 22.64 2.14
N TRP A 396 8.40 21.95 2.72
CA TRP A 396 9.32 22.51 3.71
C TRP A 396 8.62 23.03 4.98
N ALA A 397 7.44 22.50 5.29
CA ALA A 397 6.76 22.78 6.54
C ALA A 397 7.34 21.92 7.66
N SER A 398 7.23 22.42 8.88
CA SER A 398 7.55 21.67 10.08
C SER A 398 6.27 21.12 10.68
N ALA A 399 6.32 19.89 11.16
CA ALA A 399 5.19 19.25 11.81
C ALA A 399 5.59 18.74 13.19
N ILE A 400 4.70 18.87 14.16
CA ILE A 400 4.89 18.31 15.49
C ILE A 400 3.58 17.76 16.03
N GLY A 401 3.64 16.60 16.67
CA GLY A 401 2.48 16.01 17.35
C GLY A 401 2.48 16.34 18.83
N PHE A 402 1.29 16.60 19.37
CA PHE A 402 1.05 16.82 20.79
C PHE A 402 -0.25 16.18 21.23
N LYS A 403 -0.17 15.06 21.96
CA LYS A 403 -1.34 14.28 22.38
C LYS A 403 -2.18 13.86 21.15
N ARG A 404 -3.34 14.49 20.95
CA ARG A 404 -4.24 14.28 19.79
C ARG A 404 -4.06 15.28 18.65
N TRP A 405 -3.21 16.28 18.85
CA TRP A 405 -3.07 17.40 17.94
C TRP A 405 -1.85 17.21 17.06
N VAL A 406 -1.96 17.62 15.81
CA VAL A 406 -0.83 17.75 14.89
C VAL A 406 -0.75 19.19 14.44
N ILE A 407 0.36 19.84 14.72
CA ILE A 407 0.59 21.25 14.42
C ILE A 407 1.54 21.33 13.24
N VAL A 408 1.14 22.05 12.20
CA VAL A 408 1.90 22.27 10.98
C VAL A 408 2.16 23.76 10.81
N ALA A 409 3.43 24.16 10.81
CA ALA A 409 3.81 25.57 10.72
C ALA A 409 4.67 25.85 9.49
N GLY A 410 4.39 27.00 8.86
CA GLY A 410 5.19 27.52 7.76
C GLY A 410 5.15 26.65 6.50
N GLY A 411 6.28 26.59 5.83
CA GLY A 411 6.43 26.06 4.48
C GLY A 411 6.86 27.16 3.50
N SER A 412 7.36 26.76 2.34
CA SER A 412 7.87 27.70 1.33
C SER A 412 6.83 28.77 0.97
N GLY A 413 7.11 30.03 1.30
CA GLY A 413 6.23 31.17 1.08
C GLY A 413 4.97 31.19 1.96
N LYS A 414 4.96 30.52 3.13
CA LYS A 414 3.79 30.40 4.01
C LYS A 414 4.04 30.95 5.40
N LYS A 415 3.05 31.66 5.94
CA LYS A 415 2.98 32.11 7.34
C LYS A 415 1.99 31.32 8.19
N CYS A 416 1.05 30.62 7.58
CA CYS A 416 -0.05 29.99 8.29
C CYS A 416 0.45 28.89 9.24
N VAL A 417 -0.27 28.70 10.34
CA VAL A 417 -0.11 27.58 11.26
C VAL A 417 -1.46 26.87 11.32
N GLU A 418 -1.49 25.60 10.98
CA GLU A 418 -2.71 24.79 10.92
C GLU A 418 -2.58 23.63 11.92
N VAL A 419 -3.68 23.33 12.61
CA VAL A 419 -3.74 22.33 13.67
C VAL A 419 -4.80 21.30 13.30
N LEU A 420 -4.41 20.03 13.17
CA LEU A 420 -5.32 18.92 13.00
C LEU A 420 -5.66 18.30 14.35
N ASP A 421 -6.95 18.14 14.60
CA ASP A 421 -7.45 17.25 15.64
C ASP A 421 -7.58 15.83 15.09
N THR A 422 -6.79 14.87 15.58
CA THR A 422 -6.89 13.49 15.09
C THR A 422 -8.15 12.76 15.54
N VAL A 423 -8.86 13.27 16.57
CA VAL A 423 -10.09 12.68 17.08
C VAL A 423 -11.30 13.17 16.30
N THR A 424 -11.46 14.49 16.15
CA THR A 424 -12.60 15.06 15.40
C THR A 424 -12.35 15.05 13.89
N LYS A 425 -11.10 14.89 13.46
CA LYS A 425 -10.66 14.97 12.05
C LYS A 425 -10.99 16.32 11.43
N GLU A 426 -10.72 17.39 12.17
CA GLU A 426 -10.94 18.77 11.72
C GLU A 426 -9.63 19.56 11.77
N TRP A 427 -9.51 20.50 10.83
CA TRP A 427 -8.41 21.46 10.77
C TRP A 427 -8.83 22.80 11.34
N TYR A 428 -7.95 23.37 12.15
CA TYR A 428 -8.10 24.69 12.76
C TYR A 428 -6.95 25.60 12.34
N ASN A 429 -7.26 26.87 12.10
CA ASN A 429 -6.22 27.88 11.88
C ASN A 429 -5.76 28.42 13.23
N ALA A 430 -4.46 28.30 13.51
CA ALA A 430 -3.82 28.95 14.63
C ALA A 430 -3.27 30.32 14.22
N ILE A 431 -2.69 31.04 15.19
CA ILE A 431 -2.04 32.33 14.95
C ILE A 431 -0.90 32.12 13.94
N ALA A 432 -0.92 32.90 12.85
CA ALA A 432 0.10 32.84 11.82
C ALA A 432 1.47 33.27 12.36
N LEU A 433 2.52 32.72 11.78
CA LEU A 433 3.90 33.15 12.01
C LEU A 433 4.06 34.64 11.63
N PRO A 434 4.95 35.38 12.32
CA PRO A 434 5.20 36.79 12.01
C PRO A 434 5.66 37.03 10.55
N ARG A 435 6.34 36.04 9.96
CA ARG A 435 6.89 36.08 8.61
C ARG A 435 6.76 34.74 7.90
N GLU A 436 7.01 34.74 6.59
CA GLU A 436 7.07 33.51 5.82
C GLU A 436 8.31 32.73 6.22
N THR A 437 8.17 31.43 6.43
CA THR A 437 9.25 30.62 7.00
C THR A 437 9.24 29.24 6.39
N ALA A 438 10.32 28.92 5.66
CA ALA A 438 10.60 27.58 5.19
C ALA A 438 11.55 26.87 6.17
N ARG A 439 11.38 25.56 6.34
CA ARG A 439 12.19 24.73 7.24
C ARG A 439 12.23 25.24 8.71
N PRO A 440 11.11 25.70 9.30
CA PRO A 440 11.13 26.11 10.70
C PRO A 440 11.47 24.91 11.60
N SER A 441 12.06 25.20 12.75
CA SER A 441 12.13 24.21 13.83
C SER A 441 10.88 24.36 14.70
N LEU A 442 10.24 23.24 15.07
CA LEU A 442 9.11 23.23 16.00
C LEU A 442 9.46 22.38 17.21
N THR A 443 9.14 22.88 18.39
CA THR A 443 9.18 22.13 19.65
C THR A 443 7.97 22.48 20.50
N ILE A 444 7.73 21.71 21.56
CA ILE A 444 6.68 22.00 22.54
C ILE A 444 7.34 22.17 23.90
N ASP A 445 7.10 23.31 24.54
CA ASP A 445 7.56 23.59 25.90
C ASP A 445 6.37 23.87 26.81
N ALA A 446 6.28 23.14 27.92
CA ALA A 446 5.17 23.19 28.87
C ALA A 446 3.75 23.14 28.22
N GLY A 447 3.63 22.50 27.05
CA GLY A 447 2.38 22.39 26.28
C GLY A 447 2.13 23.51 25.27
N ASN A 448 3.04 24.48 25.13
CA ASN A 448 2.99 25.53 24.12
C ASN A 448 3.90 25.20 22.93
N PRO A 449 3.42 25.29 21.67
CA PRO A 449 4.28 25.15 20.51
C PRO A 449 5.21 26.36 20.39
N ILE A 450 6.51 26.10 20.31
CA ILE A 450 7.55 27.09 20.03
C ILE A 450 8.08 26.83 18.62
N CYS A 451 8.02 27.85 17.76
CA CYS A 451 8.62 27.84 16.44
C CYS A 451 9.93 28.61 16.47
N GLY A 452 11.05 27.91 16.25
CA GLY A 452 12.34 28.52 16.00
C GLY A 452 12.46 29.00 14.56
N ASP A 453 13.40 29.89 14.33
CA ASP A 453 13.56 30.58 13.05
C ASP A 453 13.90 29.62 11.90
N GLY A 454 13.49 29.98 10.68
CA GLY A 454 13.74 29.21 9.46
C GLY A 454 14.20 30.11 8.31
N GLU A 455 14.41 29.51 7.13
CA GLU A 455 14.92 30.22 5.97
C GLU A 455 13.83 31.12 5.34
N ILE A 456 14.23 32.35 5.00
CA ILE A 456 13.35 33.34 4.36
C ILE A 456 13.49 33.16 2.86
N HIS A 457 12.38 32.98 2.15
CA HIS A 457 12.39 32.96 0.70
C HIS A 457 12.16 34.38 0.17
N ASP A 458 13.19 35.23 0.20
CA ASP A 458 13.17 36.48 -0.55
C ASP A 458 13.41 36.15 -2.03
N GLN A 459 12.39 36.32 -2.87
CA GLN A 459 12.51 36.19 -4.33
C GLN A 459 13.28 37.36 -5.01
N HIS A 460 13.99 38.18 -4.24
CA HIS A 460 14.89 39.19 -4.78
C HIS A 460 16.13 39.29 -3.89
N ILE A 461 17.19 38.54 -4.23
CA ILE A 461 18.60 38.96 -4.23
C ILE A 461 19.46 37.78 -4.76
N SER A 462 19.91 37.96 -5.99
CA SER A 462 21.16 37.53 -6.65
C SER A 462 21.95 36.29 -6.19
N SER A 463 22.19 35.41 -7.17
CA SER A 463 23.50 34.89 -7.63
C SER A 463 24.73 34.94 -6.70
N SER A 464 25.51 33.86 -6.82
CA SER A 464 26.95 33.70 -6.52
C SER A 464 27.34 33.48 -5.05
N ALA A 465 27.66 32.21 -4.74
CA ALA A 465 28.88 31.78 -4.06
C ALA A 465 28.77 30.29 -3.72
N HIS A 466 29.31 29.42 -4.57
CA HIS A 466 29.81 28.12 -4.15
C HIS A 466 31.25 28.06 -4.67
N SER A 467 32.20 28.25 -3.75
CA SER A 467 33.59 27.85 -3.86
C SER A 467 33.80 26.65 -2.94
#